data_AF-A0A967U1V8-F1
#
_entry.id   AF-A0A967U1V8-F1
#
_cell.length_a   1.000
_cell.length_b   1.000
_cell.length_c   1.000
_cell.angle_alpha   90.00
_cell.angle_beta   90.00
_cell.angle_gamma   90.00
#
_symmetry.space_group_name_H-M   'P 1'
#
loop_
_entity.id
_entity.type
_entity.pdbx_description
1 polymer ?
#
loop_
_entity_poly.entity_id
_entity_poly.type
_entity_poly.pdbx_seq_one_letter_code
_entity_poly.pdbx_strand_id
1 'polypeptide(L)'
;MGLFTAFVGHKALSYLQRTEVGEGKNLSLLVGHNAKVLVAVTKSSQGKISVTTDEQLIQILAMVADESTRDEFKSGDEVVIVKIEGGTAYVGEEEFINS
;
A
#
# COMPACT_ATOMS: atom_id res chain seq x y z
N MET A 1 -36.33 27.72 -16.72
CA MET A 1 -36.36 26.36 -16.17
C MET A 1 -35.16 25.59 -16.73
N GLY A 2 -34.07 25.27 -16.05
CA GLY A 2 -33.63 25.51 -14.67
C GLY A 2 -32.11 25.28 -14.63
N LEU A 3 -31.36 26.30 -14.20
CA LEU A 3 -29.90 26.34 -14.09
C LEU A 3 -29.44 25.81 -12.72
N PHE A 4 -30.05 24.73 -12.21
CA PHE A 4 -29.84 24.28 -10.83
C PHE A 4 -29.22 22.88 -10.69
N THR A 5 -28.97 22.15 -11.77
CA THR A 5 -28.38 20.79 -11.70
C THR A 5 -26.85 20.75 -11.74
N ALA A 6 -26.17 21.83 -12.12
CA ALA A 6 -24.71 21.81 -12.29
C ALA A 6 -23.93 21.97 -10.97
N PHE A 7 -24.56 22.44 -9.89
CA PHE A 7 -23.82 22.82 -8.66
C PHE A 7 -23.73 21.70 -7.60
N VAL A 8 -24.49 20.61 -7.74
CA VAL A 8 -24.54 19.54 -6.72
C VAL A 8 -23.48 18.45 -6.95
N GLY A 9 -22.98 18.30 -8.18
CA GLY A 9 -21.97 17.27 -8.50
C GLY A 9 -20.57 17.56 -7.93
N HIS A 10 -20.16 18.83 -7.89
CA HIS A 10 -18.79 19.19 -7.54
C HIS A 10 -18.46 18.98 -6.05
N LYS A 11 -19.46 19.05 -5.16
CA LYS A 11 -19.25 18.86 -3.72
C LYS A 11 -19.23 17.38 -3.33
N ALA A 12 -19.89 16.51 -4.09
CA ALA A 12 -19.84 15.06 -3.85
C ALA A 12 -18.48 14.45 -4.24
N LEU A 13 -17.88 14.92 -5.35
CA LEU A 13 -16.56 14.47 -5.81
C LEU A 13 -15.43 14.79 -4.82
N SER A 14 -15.46 15.95 -4.15
CA SER A 14 -14.45 16.29 -3.14
C SER A 14 -14.56 15.47 -1.84
N TYR A 15 -15.70 14.83 -1.56
CA TYR A 15 -15.84 13.94 -0.41
C TYR A 15 -15.27 12.54 -0.68
N LEU A 16 -15.39 12.02 -1.91
CA LEU A 16 -14.74 10.76 -2.32
C LEU A 16 -13.20 10.87 -2.27
N GLN A 17 -12.64 12.00 -2.74
CA GLN A 17 -11.19 12.23 -2.63
C GLN A 17 -10.69 12.30 -1.18
N ARG A 18 -11.51 12.72 -0.21
CA ARG A 18 -11.08 12.81 1.18
C ARG A 18 -11.03 11.46 1.90
N THR A 19 -11.80 10.46 1.46
CA THR A 19 -11.77 9.13 2.11
C THR A 19 -10.54 8.32 1.69
N GLU A 20 -10.15 8.36 0.41
CA GLU A 20 -8.88 7.74 -0.05
C GLU A 20 -7.64 8.40 0.59
N VAL A 21 -7.67 9.72 0.77
CA VAL A 21 -6.55 10.46 1.36
C VAL A 21 -6.44 10.21 2.88
N GLY A 22 -7.53 9.84 3.56
CA GLY A 22 -7.52 9.50 4.98
C GLY A 22 -6.82 8.16 5.28
N GLU A 23 -7.08 7.13 4.45
CA GLU A 23 -6.43 5.83 4.58
C GLU A 23 -4.99 5.85 4.04
N GLY A 24 -4.77 6.52 2.90
CA GLY A 24 -3.43 6.63 2.29
C GLY A 24 -2.39 7.32 3.16
N LYS A 25 -2.78 8.30 3.99
CA LYS A 25 -1.86 9.02 4.88
C LYS A 25 -1.34 8.15 6.04
N ASN A 26 -2.10 7.14 6.46
CA ASN A 26 -1.69 6.22 7.51
C ASN A 26 -0.78 5.12 6.95
N LEU A 27 -1.06 4.67 5.71
CA LEU A 27 -0.23 3.67 5.04
C LEU A 27 1.21 4.16 4.83
N SER A 28 1.43 5.43 4.46
CA SER A 28 2.77 5.97 4.28
C SER A 28 3.68 5.83 5.52
N LEU A 29 3.12 5.73 6.73
CA LEU A 29 3.89 5.51 7.97
C LEU A 29 4.46 4.08 8.07
N LEU A 30 3.97 3.16 7.25
CA LEU A 30 4.40 1.76 7.22
C LEU A 30 5.64 1.54 6.36
N VAL A 31 6.11 2.58 5.63
CA VAL A 31 7.38 2.53 4.92
C VAL A 31 8.52 2.31 5.92
N GLY A 32 9.41 1.38 5.62
CA GLY A 32 10.49 0.95 6.49
C GLY A 32 10.09 -0.09 7.54
N HIS A 33 8.82 -0.47 7.64
CA HIS A 33 8.40 -1.53 8.57
C HIS A 33 8.52 -2.92 7.94
N ASN A 34 8.85 -3.90 8.78
CA ASN A 34 8.79 -5.30 8.45
C ASN A 34 7.33 -5.75 8.31
N ALA A 35 7.08 -6.59 7.31
CA ALA A 35 5.80 -7.17 7.00
C ALA A 35 5.97 -8.65 6.71
N LYS A 36 4.89 -9.41 6.92
CA LYS A 36 4.84 -10.83 6.60
C LYS A 36 4.01 -11.06 5.35
N VAL A 37 4.53 -11.84 4.41
CA VAL A 37 3.79 -12.21 3.21
C VAL A 37 2.71 -13.21 3.57
N LEU A 38 1.45 -12.88 3.27
CA LEU A 38 0.29 -13.76 3.43
C LEU A 38 0.01 -14.53 2.13
N VAL A 39 0.09 -13.82 1.00
CA VAL A 39 -0.09 -14.36 -0.35
C VAL A 39 1.12 -13.95 -1.17
N ALA A 40 1.68 -14.89 -1.93
CA ALA A 40 2.90 -14.68 -2.70
C ALA A 40 2.83 -13.39 -3.53
N VAL A 41 3.91 -12.61 -3.47
CA VAL A 41 4.08 -11.34 -4.17
C VAL A 41 5.18 -11.52 -5.21
N THR A 42 4.96 -11.02 -6.43
CA THR A 42 5.97 -11.06 -7.50
C THR A 42 6.10 -9.67 -8.13
N LYS A 43 7.09 -9.49 -9.02
CA LYS A 43 7.19 -8.26 -9.83
C LYS A 43 6.03 -8.10 -10.81
N SER A 44 5.40 -9.20 -11.22
CA SER A 44 4.36 -9.23 -12.24
C SER A 44 2.94 -9.36 -11.68
N SER A 45 2.79 -9.71 -10.40
CA SER A 45 1.49 -9.97 -9.78
C SER A 45 1.45 -9.42 -8.35
N GLN A 46 0.34 -8.76 -8.05
CA GLN A 46 0.01 -8.39 -6.68
C GLN A 46 -0.23 -9.63 -5.83
N GLY A 47 0.31 -9.60 -4.61
CA GLY A 47 -0.02 -10.49 -3.52
C GLY A 47 -0.51 -9.68 -2.33
N LYS A 48 -0.34 -10.22 -1.12
CA LYS A 48 -0.82 -9.60 0.11
C LYS A 48 0.17 -9.78 1.23
N ILE A 49 0.40 -8.71 1.98
CA ILE A 49 1.21 -8.70 3.19
C ILE A 49 0.37 -8.32 4.40
N SER A 50 0.83 -8.71 5.59
CA SER A 50 0.36 -8.21 6.88
C SER A 50 1.48 -7.43 7.56
N VAL A 51 1.16 -6.22 8.00
CA VAL A 51 2.01 -5.39 8.85
C VAL A 51 1.44 -5.40 10.24
N THR A 52 2.26 -5.69 11.24
CA THR A 52 1.86 -5.59 12.64
C THR A 52 2.35 -4.25 13.19
N THR A 53 1.42 -3.42 13.61
CA THR A 53 1.68 -2.18 14.36
C THR A 53 1.27 -2.39 15.82
N ASP A 54 1.66 -1.48 16.73
CA ASP A 54 1.47 -1.60 18.18
C ASP A 54 0.06 -2.05 18.63
N GLU A 55 -0.99 -1.70 17.87
CA GLU A 55 -2.38 -2.00 18.24
C GLU A 55 -3.16 -2.78 17.18
N GLN A 56 -2.63 -2.94 15.97
CA GLN A 56 -3.39 -3.48 14.83
C GLN A 56 -2.54 -4.26 13.83
N LEU A 57 -3.12 -5.34 13.32
CA LEU A 57 -2.65 -6.05 12.14
C LEU A 57 -3.36 -5.47 10.92
N ILE A 58 -2.59 -4.90 10.01
CA ILE A 58 -3.08 -4.25 8.79
C ILE A 58 -2.71 -5.14 7.60
N GLN A 59 -3.68 -5.43 6.72
CA GLN A 59 -3.44 -6.18 5.48
C GLN A 59 -3.44 -5.25 4.28
N ILE A 60 -2.42 -5.35 3.43
CA ILE A 60 -2.22 -4.45 2.29
C ILE A 60 -1.84 -5.27 1.06
N LEU A 61 -2.28 -4.83 -0.11
CA LEU A 61 -1.80 -5.37 -1.39
C LEU A 61 -0.33 -5.04 -1.57
N ALA A 62 0.44 -5.99 -2.07
CA ALA A 62 1.87 -5.78 -2.24
C ALA A 62 2.41 -6.34 -3.55
N MET A 63 3.49 -5.72 -4.02
CA MET A 63 4.28 -6.16 -5.16
C MET A 63 5.75 -6.10 -4.81
N VAL A 64 6.56 -6.86 -5.52
CA VAL A 64 8.01 -6.77 -5.41
C VAL A 64 8.47 -5.45 -5.99
N ALA A 65 9.31 -4.73 -5.27
CA ALA A 65 9.93 -3.50 -5.73
C ALA A 65 10.87 -3.77 -6.92
N ASP A 66 10.95 -2.86 -7.89
CA ASP A 66 11.84 -3.00 -9.04
C ASP A 66 13.32 -3.10 -8.62
N GLU A 67 13.68 -2.37 -7.56
CA GLU A 67 15.01 -2.36 -6.95
C GLU A 67 15.34 -3.63 -6.14
N SER A 68 14.37 -4.50 -5.86
CA SER A 68 14.58 -5.76 -5.14
C SER A 68 15.39 -6.76 -5.98
N THR A 69 16.36 -7.44 -5.34
CA THR A 69 17.16 -8.48 -6.02
C THR A 69 16.37 -9.76 -6.26
N ARG A 70 15.38 -10.02 -5.41
CA ARG A 70 14.42 -11.13 -5.56
C ARG A 70 13.25 -10.70 -6.44
N ASP A 71 12.75 -11.63 -7.25
CA ASP A 71 11.57 -11.42 -8.11
C ASP A 71 10.25 -11.95 -7.49
N GLU A 72 10.36 -12.73 -6.41
CA GLU A 72 9.24 -13.33 -5.68
C GLU A 72 9.54 -13.45 -4.17
N PHE A 73 8.50 -13.20 -3.36
CA PHE A 73 8.44 -13.60 -1.96
C PHE A 73 7.21 -14.48 -1.72
N LYS A 74 7.40 -15.56 -0.97
CA LYS A 74 6.37 -16.59 -0.74
C LYS A 74 5.64 -16.32 0.57
N SER A 75 4.46 -16.94 0.72
CA SER A 75 3.71 -16.87 1.97
C SER A 75 4.58 -17.34 3.14
N GLY A 76 4.64 -16.55 4.20
CA GLY A 76 5.48 -16.77 5.36
C GLY A 76 6.78 -15.95 5.36
N ASP A 77 7.25 -15.48 4.20
CA ASP A 77 8.47 -14.66 4.11
C ASP A 77 8.29 -13.33 4.85
N GLU A 78 9.38 -12.87 5.47
CA GLU A 78 9.50 -11.51 6.02
C GLU A 78 10.10 -10.59 4.96
N VAL A 79 9.47 -9.43 4.80
CA VAL A 79 9.83 -8.42 3.79
C VAL A 79 9.75 -7.03 4.41
N VAL A 80 10.44 -6.06 3.81
CA VAL A 80 10.38 -4.66 4.22
C VAL A 80 9.59 -3.87 3.19
N ILE A 81 8.72 -2.98 3.66
CA ILE A 81 8.01 -2.04 2.79
C ILE A 81 8.96 -0.89 2.40
N VAL A 82 9.32 -0.80 1.14
CA VAL A 82 10.25 0.24 0.64
C VAL A 82 9.52 1.50 0.17
N LYS A 83 8.31 1.35 -0.39
CA LYS A 83 7.46 2.46 -0.82
C LYS A 83 6.00 2.01 -0.85
N ILE A 84 5.08 2.97 -0.80
CA ILE A 84 3.65 2.71 -1.00
C ILE A 84 3.13 3.72 -2.02
N GLU A 85 2.51 3.23 -3.08
CA GLU A 85 1.95 4.05 -4.16
C GLU A 85 0.56 3.50 -4.53
N GLY A 86 -0.44 4.38 -4.64
CA GLY A 86 -1.79 3.99 -5.03
C GLY A 86 -2.44 2.90 -4.15
N GLY A 87 -2.06 2.82 -2.86
CA GLY A 87 -2.55 1.79 -1.94
C GLY A 87 -1.88 0.42 -2.09
N THR A 88 -0.86 0.31 -2.95
CA THR A 88 -0.02 -0.90 -3.08
C THR A 88 1.32 -0.67 -2.41
N ALA A 89 1.71 -1.59 -1.52
CA ALA A 89 3.02 -1.61 -0.91
C ALA A 89 4.04 -2.31 -1.82
N TYR A 90 5.17 -1.67 -2.07
CA TYR A 90 6.29 -2.31 -2.74
C TYR A 90 7.24 -2.80 -1.68
N VAL A 91 7.64 -4.06 -1.81
CA VAL A 91 8.43 -4.75 -0.80
C VAL A 91 9.76 -5.25 -1.36
N GLY A 92 10.74 -5.32 -0.47
CA GLY A 92 12.08 -5.81 -0.77
C GLY A 92 12.70 -6.46 0.46
N GLU A 93 13.99 -6.73 0.33
CA GLU A 93 14.81 -7.35 1.38
C GLU A 93 15.20 -6.31 2.44
N GLU A 94 15.41 -6.75 3.69
CA GLU A 94 15.81 -5.87 4.80
C GLU A 94 17.16 -5.16 4.55
N GLU A 95 18.03 -5.77 3.73
CA GLU A 95 19.36 -5.27 3.39
C GLU A 95 19.36 -3.92 2.66
N PHE A 96 18.20 -3.43 2.18
CA PHE A 96 18.11 -2.17 1.44
C PHE A 96 18.08 -0.90 2.32
N ILE A 97 17.88 -0.99 3.64
CA ILE A 97 17.70 0.22 4.49
C ILE A 97 19.04 0.78 5.03
N ASN A 98 20.18 0.11 4.82
CA ASN A 98 21.46 0.47 5.47
C ASN A 98 22.67 0.69 4.53
N SER A 99 22.48 0.92 3.22
CA SER A 99 23.59 1.30 2.30
C SER A 99 23.55 2.75 1.87
#